data_AF-A0A7K6V9Y0-F1
#
_entry.id   AF-A0A7K6V9Y0-F1
#
_cell.length_a   1.000
_cell.length_b   1.000
_cell.length_c   1.000
_cell.angle_alpha   90.00
_cell.angle_beta   90.00
_cell.angle_gamma   90.00
#
_symmetry.space_group_name_H-M   'P 1'
#
loop_
_entity.id
_entity.type
_entity.pdbx_description
1 polymer ?
#
loop_
_entity_poly.entity_id
_entity_poly.type
_entity_poly.pdbx_seq_one_letter_code
_entity_poly.pdbx_strand_id
1 'polypeptide(L)'
;QLSGKWFLVGTASRCSYLAEHSHQLEATMVTMTTLDGQSLAVSTFRKLDRICWEIRQHYLPTQAPGRFLLKGEGDWKNSKVDVLVGEADPSSFVILYYEKGRSISVKLYGRTSLVSDAVVDKFEQRVRAVGLSEDVTYYFPTYGGWHTVLRDLCGFCPDALVIPRTEI
;
A
#
# COMPACT_ATOMS: atom_id res chain seq x y z
N GLN A 1 8.55 10.13 10.86
CA GLN A 1 7.28 10.64 10.28
C GLN A 1 6.98 9.82 9.01
N LEU A 2 5.77 9.30 8.83
CA LEU A 2 5.41 8.46 7.68
C LEU A 2 5.03 9.24 6.42
N SER A 3 4.87 10.55 6.54
CA SER A 3 4.49 11.39 5.41
C SER A 3 5.50 11.33 4.25
N GLY A 4 4.97 11.49 3.05
CA GLY A 4 5.72 11.56 1.81
C GLY A 4 5.44 10.39 0.88
N LYS A 5 6.28 10.30 -0.14
CA LYS A 5 6.19 9.31 -1.21
C LYS A 5 6.84 7.99 -0.78
N TRP A 6 6.19 6.90 -1.16
CA TRP A 6 6.61 5.53 -0.95
C TRP A 6 6.29 4.67 -2.17
N PHE A 7 7.02 3.58 -2.35
CA PHE A 7 6.80 2.59 -3.41
C PHE A 7 6.46 1.26 -2.75
N LEU A 8 5.44 0.58 -3.27
CA LEU A 8 5.12 -0.77 -2.83
C LEU A 8 6.15 -1.72 -3.44
N VAL A 9 6.94 -2.36 -2.57
CA VAL A 9 8.03 -3.26 -2.96
C VAL A 9 7.55 -4.70 -2.96
N GLY A 10 6.80 -5.10 -1.93
CA GLY A 10 6.31 -6.46 -1.78
C GLY A 10 5.06 -6.55 -0.91
N THR A 11 4.26 -7.58 -1.16
CA THR A 11 3.08 -7.90 -0.34
C THR A 11 3.04 -9.41 -0.07
N ALA A 12 2.74 -9.79 1.16
CA ALA A 12 2.42 -11.16 1.52
C ALA A 12 0.96 -11.27 1.91
N SER A 13 0.19 -12.13 1.24
CA SER A 13 -1.26 -12.28 1.46
C SER A 13 -1.82 -13.56 0.86
N ARG A 14 -2.79 -14.17 1.55
CA ARG A 14 -3.61 -15.29 1.03
C ARG A 14 -4.83 -14.81 0.20
N CYS A 15 -4.83 -13.56 -0.25
CA CYS A 15 -5.90 -13.04 -1.08
C CYS A 15 -5.90 -13.75 -2.44
N SER A 16 -7.02 -14.40 -2.79
CA SER A 16 -7.19 -15.14 -4.05
C SER A 16 -6.91 -14.26 -5.27
N TYR A 17 -7.37 -13.00 -5.25
CA TYR A 17 -7.12 -12.07 -6.34
C TYR A 17 -5.64 -11.84 -6.60
N LEU A 18 -4.84 -11.66 -5.52
CA LEU A 18 -3.39 -11.51 -5.66
C LEU A 18 -2.74 -12.78 -6.17
N ALA A 19 -3.21 -13.96 -5.75
CA ALA A 19 -2.71 -15.23 -6.27
C ALA A 19 -2.94 -15.36 -7.78
N GLU A 20 -4.15 -15.04 -8.25
CA GLU A 20 -4.54 -15.13 -9.65
C GLU A 20 -3.87 -14.06 -10.53
N HIS A 21 -3.72 -12.83 -10.05
CA HIS A 21 -3.26 -11.68 -10.83
C HIS A 21 -1.82 -11.27 -10.52
N SER A 22 -1.07 -12.08 -9.76
CA SER A 22 0.34 -11.84 -9.41
C SER A 22 1.25 -11.60 -10.62
N HIS A 23 0.93 -12.23 -11.75
CA HIS A 23 1.68 -12.08 -13.01
C HIS A 23 1.46 -10.72 -13.71
N GLN A 24 0.48 -9.93 -13.28
CA GLN A 24 0.12 -8.62 -13.84
C GLN A 24 0.42 -7.47 -12.87
N LEU A 25 1.20 -7.73 -11.81
CA LEU A 25 1.54 -6.68 -10.85
C LEU A 25 2.30 -5.56 -11.55
N GLU A 26 1.81 -4.33 -11.38
CA GLU A 26 2.45 -3.12 -11.88
C GLU A 26 3.09 -2.33 -10.74
N ALA A 27 4.18 -1.63 -11.06
CA ALA A 27 4.84 -0.74 -10.11
C ALA A 27 3.80 0.19 -9.47
N THR A 28 3.74 0.22 -8.14
CA THR A 28 2.71 0.98 -7.41
C THR A 28 3.37 2.01 -6.50
N MET A 29 2.96 3.26 -6.63
CA MET A 29 3.43 4.37 -5.79
C MET A 29 2.32 4.80 -4.85
N VAL A 30 2.67 5.15 -3.61
CA VAL A 30 1.73 5.71 -2.65
C VAL A 30 2.27 7.02 -2.07
N THR A 31 1.37 7.96 -1.83
CA THR A 31 1.65 9.17 -1.05
C THR A 31 0.90 9.07 0.25
N MET A 32 1.63 9.16 1.36
CA MET A 32 1.07 9.17 2.69
C MET A 32 1.13 10.60 3.24
N THR A 33 0.03 11.08 3.80
CA THR A 33 -0.07 12.42 4.38
C THR A 33 -0.75 12.34 5.73
N THR A 34 -0.07 12.78 6.79
CA THR A 34 -0.71 12.93 8.10
C THR A 34 -1.70 14.09 8.06
N LEU A 35 -2.96 13.82 8.40
CA LEU A 35 -4.04 14.79 8.53
C LEU A 35 -4.32 15.05 10.01
N ASP A 36 -4.61 16.30 10.36
CA ASP A 36 -5.03 16.72 11.70
C ASP A 36 -4.10 16.25 12.84
N GLY A 37 -2.84 15.96 12.51
CA GLY A 37 -1.83 15.42 13.42
C GLY A 37 -2.02 13.96 13.86
N GLN A 38 -3.10 13.28 13.44
CA GLN A 38 -3.45 11.94 13.94
C GLN A 38 -3.90 10.97 12.85
N SER A 39 -4.70 11.43 11.88
CA SER A 39 -5.19 10.59 10.77
C SER A 39 -4.15 10.46 9.67
N LEU A 40 -4.27 9.43 8.84
CA LEU A 40 -3.38 9.21 7.70
C LEU A 40 -4.18 9.10 6.40
N ALA A 41 -3.99 10.04 5.48
CA ALA A 41 -4.46 9.92 4.11
C ALA A 41 -3.43 9.16 3.28
N VAL A 42 -3.88 8.17 2.53
CA VAL A 42 -3.05 7.36 1.64
C VAL A 42 -3.64 7.43 0.23
N SER A 43 -2.91 8.07 -0.68
CA SER A 43 -3.22 8.07 -2.12
C SER A 43 -2.36 7.03 -2.82
N THR A 44 -2.98 6.00 -3.38
CA THR A 44 -2.31 4.97 -4.16
C THR A 44 -2.46 5.28 -5.64
N PHE A 45 -1.33 5.36 -6.34
CA PHE A 45 -1.26 5.57 -7.77
C PHE A 45 -0.93 4.25 -8.44
N ARG A 46 -1.84 3.79 -9.28
CA ARG A 46 -1.65 2.60 -10.13
C ARG A 46 -1.87 2.98 -11.58
N LYS A 47 -1.18 2.31 -12.48
CA LYS A 47 -1.47 2.38 -13.90
C LYS A 47 -2.42 1.21 -14.22
N LEU A 48 -3.43 1.48 -15.03
CA LEU A 48 -4.41 0.51 -15.51
C LEU A 48 -4.82 0.98 -16.91
N ASP A 49 -4.71 0.11 -17.91
CA ASP A 49 -5.00 0.43 -19.31
C ASP A 49 -4.27 1.67 -19.84
N ARG A 50 -3.02 1.87 -19.39
CA ARG A 50 -2.18 3.04 -19.70
C ARG A 50 -2.69 4.37 -19.10
N ILE A 51 -3.75 4.35 -18.31
CA ILE A 51 -4.27 5.49 -17.56
C ILE A 51 -3.80 5.40 -16.10
N CYS A 52 -3.42 6.53 -15.51
CA CYS A 52 -3.07 6.59 -14.08
C CYS A 52 -4.32 6.80 -13.24
N TRP A 53 -4.57 5.89 -12.31
CA TRP A 53 -5.66 5.96 -11.36
C TRP A 53 -5.14 6.31 -9.97
N GLU A 54 -5.81 7.25 -9.31
CA GLU A 54 -5.57 7.58 -7.90
C GLU A 54 -6.67 6.96 -7.04
N ILE A 55 -6.28 6.07 -6.13
CA ILE A 55 -7.15 5.49 -5.11
C ILE A 55 -6.86 6.20 -3.79
N ARG A 56 -7.81 6.98 -3.30
CA ARG A 56 -7.70 7.70 -2.03
C ARG A 56 -8.27 6.86 -0.90
N GLN A 57 -7.51 6.74 0.18
CA GLN A 57 -7.93 6.04 1.38
C GLN A 57 -7.68 6.92 2.61
N HIS A 58 -8.62 6.89 3.55
CA HIS A 58 -8.51 7.63 4.80
C HIS A 58 -8.41 6.65 5.98
N TYR A 59 -7.25 6.65 6.64
CA TYR A 59 -6.95 5.78 7.76
C TYR A 59 -7.16 6.55 9.06
N LEU A 60 -8.15 6.14 9.84
CA LEU A 60 -8.54 6.80 11.07
C LEU A 60 -7.64 6.35 12.23
N PRO A 61 -7.18 7.24 13.12
CA PRO A 61 -6.37 6.85 14.25
C PRO A 61 -7.18 5.97 15.22
N THR A 62 -6.49 5.07 15.91
CA THR A 62 -7.03 4.34 17.04
C THR A 62 -6.38 4.81 18.35
N GLN A 63 -6.78 4.24 19.49
CA GLN A 63 -6.15 4.53 20.78
C GLN A 63 -4.69 4.03 20.85
N ALA A 64 -4.33 3.03 20.05
CA ALA A 64 -2.98 2.49 20.02
C ALA A 64 -2.10 3.27 19.03
N PRO A 65 -0.94 3.80 19.46
CA PRO A 65 -0.01 4.49 18.55
C PRO A 65 0.41 3.60 17.38
N GLY A 66 0.43 4.16 16.17
CA GLY A 66 0.81 3.43 14.96
C GLY A 66 -0.26 2.46 14.44
N ARG A 67 -1.43 2.39 15.08
CA ARG A 67 -2.57 1.59 14.62
C ARG A 67 -3.67 2.51 14.09
N PHE A 68 -4.16 2.17 12.91
CA PHE A 68 -5.19 2.88 12.19
C PHE A 68 -6.32 1.94 11.79
N LEU A 69 -7.47 2.51 11.48
CA LEU A 69 -8.66 1.83 10.99
C LEU A 69 -9.02 2.36 9.61
N LEU A 70 -8.96 1.48 8.61
CA LEU A 70 -9.52 1.73 7.29
C LEU A 70 -10.96 1.22 7.27
N LYS A 71 -11.91 2.12 7.01
CA LYS A 71 -13.32 1.77 6.80
C LYS A 71 -13.60 1.66 5.31
N GLY A 72 -14.31 0.62 4.91
CA GLY A 72 -14.85 0.53 3.56
C GLY A 72 -15.86 1.66 3.31
N GLU A 73 -15.90 2.14 2.08
CA GLU A 73 -16.90 3.11 1.63
C GLU A 73 -18.10 2.39 0.99
N GLY A 74 -19.12 3.11 0.50
CA GLY A 74 -20.20 2.53 -0.32
C GLY A 74 -20.89 1.29 0.28
N ASP A 75 -20.96 0.21 -0.49
CA ASP A 75 -21.59 -1.07 -0.11
C ASP A 75 -20.75 -1.87 0.92
N TRP A 76 -19.50 -1.47 1.13
CA TRP A 76 -18.54 -2.13 2.03
C TRP A 76 -18.39 -1.40 3.37
N LYS A 77 -19.34 -0.54 3.76
CA LYS A 77 -19.32 0.24 5.02
C LYS A 77 -19.06 -0.59 6.29
N ASN A 78 -19.45 -1.87 6.28
CA ASN A 78 -19.22 -2.78 7.39
C ASN A 78 -17.84 -3.45 7.37
N SER A 79 -17.10 -3.34 6.26
CA SER A 79 -15.73 -3.83 6.14
C SER A 79 -14.79 -2.89 6.92
N LYS A 80 -14.17 -3.43 7.95
CA LYS A 80 -13.15 -2.76 8.75
C LYS A 80 -11.83 -3.49 8.55
N VAL A 81 -10.78 -2.72 8.30
CA VAL A 81 -9.41 -3.25 8.18
C VAL A 81 -8.55 -2.51 9.19
N ASP A 82 -8.01 -3.25 10.14
CA ASP A 82 -7.00 -2.76 11.06
C ASP A 82 -5.66 -2.65 10.32
N VAL A 83 -5.03 -1.50 10.41
CA VAL A 83 -3.72 -1.23 9.83
C VAL A 83 -2.74 -0.94 10.94
N LEU A 84 -1.66 -1.70 11.02
CA LEU A 84 -0.61 -1.51 12.02
C LEU A 84 0.72 -1.18 11.34
N VAL A 85 1.33 -0.09 11.77
CA VAL A 85 2.73 0.23 11.44
C VAL A 85 3.60 -0.66 12.33
N GLY A 86 4.31 -1.61 11.71
CA GLY A 86 5.24 -2.45 12.44
C GLY A 86 6.62 -1.81 12.51
N GLU A 87 7.56 -2.34 11.71
CA GLU A 87 8.90 -1.79 11.63
C GLU A 87 8.96 -0.70 10.56
N ALA A 88 9.53 0.45 10.92
CA ALA A 88 9.64 1.59 10.03
C ALA A 88 10.96 2.32 10.24
N ASP A 89 11.68 2.55 9.15
CA ASP A 89 12.72 3.55 9.03
C ASP A 89 12.20 4.64 8.08
N PRO A 90 11.81 5.82 8.58
CA PRO A 90 11.28 6.92 7.75
C PRO A 90 12.18 7.33 6.58
N SER A 91 13.47 7.03 6.62
CA SER A 91 14.43 7.33 5.56
C SER A 91 14.57 6.21 4.51
N SER A 92 14.08 5.01 4.80
CA SER A 92 14.33 3.81 3.98
C SER A 92 13.06 3.01 3.67
N PHE A 93 12.38 2.47 4.69
CA PHE A 93 11.28 1.52 4.49
C PHE A 93 10.21 1.58 5.58
N VAL A 94 9.03 1.03 5.29
CA VAL A 94 7.99 0.77 6.29
C VAL A 94 7.27 -0.53 5.98
N ILE A 95 7.04 -1.34 7.03
CA ILE A 95 6.25 -2.56 6.97
C ILE A 95 4.89 -2.29 7.63
N LEU A 96 3.82 -2.45 6.85
CA LEU A 96 2.44 -2.30 7.30
C LEU A 96 1.74 -3.65 7.34
N TYR A 97 1.01 -3.91 8.43
CA TYR A 97 0.15 -5.07 8.58
C TYR A 97 -1.29 -4.64 8.36
N TYR A 98 -2.04 -5.43 7.60
CA TYR A 98 -3.45 -5.25 7.32
C TYR A 98 -4.19 -6.47 7.83
N GLU A 99 -5.09 -6.28 8.78
CA GLU A 99 -5.89 -7.34 9.38
C GLU A 99 -7.37 -7.09 9.10
N LYS A 100 -8.02 -8.08 8.49
CA LYS A 100 -9.46 -8.07 8.21
C LYS A 100 -10.05 -9.39 8.69
N GLY A 101 -10.75 -9.38 9.81
CA GLY A 101 -11.31 -10.59 10.41
C GLY A 101 -10.21 -11.57 10.81
N ARG A 102 -10.11 -12.72 10.12
CA ARG A 102 -9.06 -13.72 10.35
C ARG A 102 -7.94 -13.68 9.30
N SER A 103 -8.03 -12.75 8.35
CA SER A 103 -7.05 -12.62 7.26
C SER A 103 -6.06 -11.52 7.58
N ILE A 104 -4.77 -11.87 7.48
CA ILE A 104 -3.67 -10.92 7.61
C ILE A 104 -2.95 -10.75 6.28
N SER A 105 -2.46 -9.54 6.01
CA SER A 105 -1.58 -9.23 4.90
C SER A 105 -0.48 -8.30 5.36
N VAL A 106 0.72 -8.47 4.82
CA VAL A 106 1.90 -7.65 5.17
C VAL A 106 2.38 -6.96 3.92
N LYS A 107 2.60 -5.64 3.97
CA LYS A 107 3.09 -4.83 2.85
C LYS A 107 4.39 -4.14 3.22
N LEU A 108 5.39 -4.29 2.37
CA LEU A 108 6.66 -3.57 2.44
C LEU A 108 6.63 -2.40 1.48
N TYR A 109 6.88 -1.21 2.02
CA TYR A 109 7.06 0.01 1.25
C TYR A 109 8.50 0.52 1.40
N GLY A 110 9.08 1.00 0.32
CA GLY A 110 10.40 1.64 0.29
C GLY A 110 10.30 3.11 -0.14
N ARG A 111 11.30 3.92 0.21
CA ARG A 111 11.47 5.26 -0.39
C ARG A 111 11.82 5.19 -1.88
N THR A 112 12.31 4.04 -2.31
CA THR A 112 12.58 3.65 -3.69
C THR A 112 11.88 2.32 -3.98
N SER A 113 11.67 2.00 -5.26
CA SER A 113 11.10 0.70 -5.67
C SER A 113 12.05 -0.48 -5.41
N LEU A 114 13.34 -0.22 -5.26
CA LEU A 114 14.36 -1.19 -4.86
C LEU A 114 14.86 -0.84 -3.46
N VAL A 115 14.84 -1.81 -2.54
CA VAL A 115 15.38 -1.69 -1.18
C VAL A 115 16.55 -2.66 -1.01
N SER A 116 17.34 -2.52 0.06
CA SER A 116 18.46 -3.42 0.32
C SER A 116 18.01 -4.83 0.72
N ASP A 117 18.84 -5.82 0.45
CA ASP A 117 18.59 -7.23 0.82
C ASP A 117 18.28 -7.37 2.31
N ALA A 118 18.99 -6.63 3.18
CA ALA A 118 18.73 -6.62 4.62
C ALA A 118 17.30 -6.15 4.98
N VAL A 119 16.68 -5.26 4.18
CA VAL A 119 15.28 -4.84 4.36
C VAL A 119 14.33 -5.92 3.86
N VAL A 120 14.67 -6.60 2.77
CA VAL A 120 13.91 -7.75 2.26
C VAL A 120 13.91 -8.89 3.28
N ASP A 121 15.08 -9.27 3.81
CA ASP A 121 15.23 -10.31 4.84
C ASP A 121 14.38 -10.02 6.08
N LYS A 122 14.39 -8.76 6.53
CA LYS A 122 13.53 -8.30 7.62
C LYS A 122 12.06 -8.48 7.30
N PHE A 123 11.64 -8.07 6.11
CA PHE A 123 10.27 -8.24 5.66
C PHE A 123 9.85 -9.72 5.64
N GLU A 124 10.67 -10.60 5.07
CA GLU A 124 10.39 -12.03 5.04
C GLU A 124 10.35 -12.66 6.44
N GLN A 125 11.23 -12.22 7.35
CA GLN A 125 11.18 -12.65 8.74
C GLN A 125 9.84 -12.26 9.40
N ARG A 126 9.34 -11.04 9.13
CA ARG A 126 8.03 -10.58 9.61
C ARG A 126 6.87 -11.36 8.98
N VAL A 127 6.95 -11.67 7.69
CA VAL A 127 5.98 -12.52 6.97
C VAL A 127 5.91 -13.90 7.62
N ARG A 128 7.05 -14.56 7.87
CA ARG A 128 7.12 -15.85 8.55
C ARG A 128 6.57 -15.79 9.98
N ALA A 129 6.85 -14.71 10.71
CA ALA A 129 6.38 -14.54 12.09
C ALA A 129 4.85 -14.46 12.22
N VAL A 130 4.13 -14.01 11.17
CA VAL A 130 2.67 -13.99 11.14
C VAL A 130 2.06 -15.22 10.46
N GLY A 131 2.86 -16.26 10.22
CA GLY A 131 2.41 -17.52 9.62
C GLY A 131 2.07 -17.41 8.13
N LEU A 132 2.62 -16.40 7.44
CA LEU A 132 2.64 -16.36 5.97
C LEU A 132 3.97 -16.93 5.46
N SER A 133 3.99 -17.34 4.21
CA SER A 133 5.11 -18.04 3.58
C SER A 133 5.49 -17.38 2.25
N GLU A 134 6.61 -17.80 1.69
CA GLU A 134 7.18 -17.22 0.47
C GLU A 134 6.26 -17.42 -0.74
N ASP A 135 5.55 -18.54 -0.82
CA ASP A 135 4.58 -18.87 -1.89
C ASP A 135 3.38 -17.91 -1.96
N VAL A 136 3.12 -17.18 -0.88
CA VAL A 136 2.07 -16.15 -0.82
C VAL A 136 2.67 -14.74 -0.72
N THR A 137 3.95 -14.59 -1.09
CA THR A 137 4.69 -13.33 -1.12
C THR A 137 4.96 -12.92 -2.57
N TYR A 138 4.54 -11.70 -2.91
CA TYR A 138 4.62 -11.16 -4.26
C TYR A 138 5.40 -9.86 -4.27
N TYR A 139 6.45 -9.80 -5.09
CA TYR A 139 7.28 -8.61 -5.28
C TYR A 139 6.81 -7.84 -6.51
N PHE A 140 6.80 -6.51 -6.38
CA PHE A 140 6.35 -5.60 -7.42
C PHE A 140 7.52 -5.23 -8.35
N PRO A 141 7.26 -5.02 -9.66
CA PRO A 141 8.31 -4.70 -10.60
C PRO A 141 8.94 -3.32 -10.29
N THR A 142 10.25 -3.23 -10.52
CA THR A 142 11.03 -1.99 -10.37
C THR A 142 10.98 -1.11 -11.63
N TYR A 143 10.54 -1.69 -12.75
CA TYR A 143 10.37 -1.05 -14.06
C TYR A 143 8.92 -0.61 -14.31
N GLY A 144 8.69 0.35 -15.20
CA GLY A 144 7.36 0.94 -15.46
C GLY A 144 7.25 2.44 -15.15
N GLY A 145 8.31 3.05 -14.63
CA GLY A 145 8.62 4.47 -14.86
C GLY A 145 7.78 5.52 -14.11
N TRP A 146 7.54 5.39 -12.81
CA TRP A 146 7.04 6.53 -12.02
C TRP A 146 8.02 7.72 -11.95
N HIS A 147 9.29 7.52 -12.31
CA HIS A 147 10.29 8.58 -12.42
C HIS A 147 10.03 9.53 -13.60
N THR A 148 9.36 9.06 -14.66
CA THR A 148 9.06 9.86 -15.87
C THR A 148 7.61 10.37 -15.86
N VAL A 149 6.67 9.59 -15.31
CA VAL A 149 5.22 9.89 -15.38
C VAL A 149 4.80 11.07 -14.50
N LEU A 150 5.51 11.34 -13.40
CA LEU A 150 5.18 12.47 -12.53
C LEU A 150 5.48 13.85 -13.14
N ARG A 151 6.38 13.92 -14.12
CA ARG A 151 6.78 15.21 -14.70
C ARG A 151 5.91 15.62 -15.88
N ASP A 152 5.41 14.66 -16.66
CA ASP A 152 4.75 14.95 -17.94
C ASP A 152 3.28 14.47 -18.05
N LEU A 153 2.75 13.65 -17.13
CA LEU A 153 1.37 13.13 -17.24
C LEU A 153 0.50 13.26 -15.97
N CYS A 154 1.10 13.37 -14.78
CA CYS A 154 0.35 13.62 -13.53
C CYS A 154 0.41 15.08 -13.05
N GLY A 155 1.06 15.98 -13.80
CA GLY A 155 1.03 17.41 -13.57
C GLY A 155 -0.22 18.03 -14.21
N PHE A 156 -1.09 18.59 -13.37
CA PHE A 156 -2.34 19.28 -13.75
C PHE A 156 -3.45 18.38 -14.36
N CYS A 157 -4.27 17.79 -13.49
CA CYS A 157 -5.68 17.53 -13.84
C CYS A 157 -6.55 18.41 -12.92
N PRO A 158 -7.20 19.47 -13.45
CA PRO A 158 -8.04 20.36 -12.65
C PRO A 158 -9.41 19.79 -12.30
N ASP A 159 -9.78 18.62 -12.82
CA ASP A 159 -11.11 18.03 -12.60
C ASP A 159 -11.01 16.65 -11.93
N ALA A 160 -10.78 16.67 -10.62
CA ALA A 160 -10.87 15.48 -9.78
C ALA A 160 -12.35 15.15 -9.50
N LEU A 161 -13.02 14.55 -10.49
CA LEU A 161 -14.31 13.91 -10.25
C LEU A 161 -14.07 12.62 -9.47
N VAL A 162 -14.37 12.69 -8.17
CA VAL A 162 -14.76 11.53 -7.37
C VAL A 162 -15.91 10.84 -8.10
N ILE A 163 -15.84 9.52 -8.27
CA ILE A 163 -16.95 8.55 -8.14
C ILE A 163 -16.40 7.13 -8.33
N PRO A 164 -17.00 6.14 -7.63
CA PRO A 164 -16.34 4.94 -7.14
C PRO A 164 -16.46 3.81 -8.17
N ARG A 165 -16.28 2.57 -7.68
CA ARG A 165 -16.94 1.31 -8.11
C ARG A 165 -15.98 0.22 -8.56
N THR A 166 -16.19 -0.92 -7.91
CA THR A 166 -16.22 -2.29 -8.47
C THR A 166 -14.98 -2.75 -9.22
N GLU A 167 -14.21 -3.57 -8.50
CA GLU A 167 -13.47 -4.77 -8.92
C GLU A 167 -12.55 -5.04 -7.73
N ILE A 168 -12.86 -5.97 -6.82
CA ILE A 168 -13.03 -7.42 -7.01
C ILE A 168 -14.06 -7.99 -6.03
#